data_AF-A0A960VKV3-F1
#
_entry.id   AF-A0A960VKV3-F1
#
_cell.length_a   1.000
_cell.length_b   1.000
_cell.length_c   1.000
_cell.angle_alpha   90.00
_cell.angle_beta   90.00
_cell.angle_gamma   90.00
#
_symmetry.space_group_name_H-M   'P 1'
#
loop_
_entity.id
_entity.type
_entity.pdbx_description
1 polymer ?
#
loop_
_entity_poly.entity_id
_entity_poly.type
_entity_poly.pdbx_seq_one_letter_code
_entity_poly.pdbx_strand_id
1 'polypeptide(L)'
;MKRVLLVIALVAVALVGVRAAYRAARVPQLPTAPAQGAPRPDPGPLPMQAFVSATGQHYLAVYDRENHTATLLDAVGTHALAPVRTASGARYEGDGRMLWTKGGEAILEIDGTPVAGLTVSGRQALLERHWRGGVTLLASGTEPDWFLAVRPDGAEFILGGYAERHELPAAEHDWPPGLAPAGRYVFGRGDGAAVLTITPGACLDAMSGEPYAAAASLAFDGRTWTGCALGLR
;
A
#
# COMPACT_ATOMS: atom_id res chain seq x y z
N MET A 1 -45.63 83.80 36.65
CA MET A 1 -45.67 82.55 37.45
C MET A 1 -46.63 81.57 36.79
N LYS A 2 -46.12 80.52 36.14
CA LYS A 2 -46.78 79.23 35.89
C LYS A 2 -45.75 78.35 35.18
N ARG A 3 -45.16 77.43 35.94
CA ARG A 3 -44.20 76.42 35.46
C ARG A 3 -45.01 75.32 34.78
N VAL A 4 -44.75 75.09 33.50
CA VAL A 4 -45.26 73.93 32.76
C VAL A 4 -44.22 72.84 32.89
N LEU A 5 -44.54 71.79 33.67
CA LEU A 5 -43.77 70.56 33.74
C LEU A 5 -44.12 69.72 32.50
N LEU A 6 -43.14 69.50 31.62
CA LEU A 6 -43.24 68.50 30.56
C LEU A 6 -42.70 67.17 31.12
N VAL A 7 -43.59 66.21 31.35
CA VAL A 7 -43.23 64.84 31.73
C VAL A 7 -42.91 64.08 30.45
N ILE A 8 -41.62 63.79 30.22
CA ILE A 8 -41.17 62.90 29.16
C ILE A 8 -41.32 61.46 29.69
N ALA A 9 -42.30 60.72 29.17
CA ALA A 9 -42.43 59.30 29.43
C ALA A 9 -41.39 58.52 28.60
N LEU A 10 -40.42 57.91 29.29
CA LEU A 10 -39.46 56.97 28.73
C LEU A 10 -40.18 55.63 28.47
N VAL A 11 -40.36 55.27 27.20
CA VAL A 11 -40.73 53.89 26.81
C VAL A 11 -39.44 53.08 26.70
N ALA A 12 -39.12 52.33 27.74
CA ALA A 12 -38.06 51.33 27.70
C ALA A 12 -38.59 50.07 27.00
N VAL A 13 -38.23 49.88 25.73
CA VAL A 13 -38.43 48.60 25.03
C VAL A 13 -37.41 47.61 25.58
N ALA A 14 -37.87 46.69 26.42
CA ALA A 14 -37.07 45.55 26.87
C ALA A 14 -36.93 44.56 25.70
N LEU A 15 -35.80 44.62 25.00
CA LEU A 15 -35.33 43.54 24.14
C LEU A 15 -34.96 42.35 25.04
N VAL A 16 -35.92 41.45 25.25
CA VAL A 16 -35.67 40.14 25.86
C VAL A 16 -34.84 39.34 24.86
N GLY A 17 -33.52 39.39 25.03
CA GLY A 17 -32.59 38.51 24.33
C GLY A 17 -32.82 37.07 24.80
N VAL A 18 -33.46 36.26 23.96
CA VAL A 18 -33.46 34.80 24.14
C VAL A 18 -32.05 34.31 23.84
N ARG A 19 -31.20 34.24 24.86
CA ARG A 19 -29.95 33.47 24.79
C ARG A 19 -30.33 31.99 24.79
N ALA A 20 -30.50 31.43 23.60
CA ALA A 20 -30.51 29.98 23.44
C ALA A 20 -29.13 29.46 23.87
N ALA A 21 -29.04 28.94 25.09
CA ALA A 21 -27.89 28.20 25.54
C ALA A 21 -27.86 26.88 24.76
N TYR A 22 -27.18 26.86 23.62
CA TYR A 22 -26.77 25.63 22.97
C TYR A 22 -25.79 24.92 23.91
N ARG A 23 -26.31 24.06 24.80
CA ARG A 23 -25.48 23.02 25.41
C ARG A 23 -25.07 22.10 24.27
N ALA A 24 -23.84 22.25 23.78
CA ALA A 24 -23.19 21.20 23.02
C ALA A 24 -23.29 19.94 23.88
N ALA A 25 -24.13 18.99 23.46
CA ALA A 25 -24.13 17.66 24.05
C ALA A 25 -22.68 17.15 23.90
N ARG A 26 -22.00 16.92 25.02
CA ARG A 26 -20.77 16.11 24.97
C ARG A 26 -21.19 14.79 24.38
N VAL A 27 -20.73 14.49 23.16
CA VAL A 27 -20.71 13.13 22.67
C VAL A 27 -20.01 12.32 23.76
N PRO A 28 -20.65 11.29 24.35
CA PRO A 28 -19.98 10.46 25.32
C PRO A 28 -18.75 9.87 24.63
N GLN A 29 -17.56 10.32 25.03
CA GLN A 29 -16.34 9.64 24.64
C GLN A 29 -16.43 8.26 25.29
N LEU A 30 -16.66 7.22 24.49
CA LEU A 30 -16.63 5.85 25.00
C LEU A 30 -15.30 5.67 25.75
N PRO A 31 -15.31 5.11 26.96
CA PRO A 31 -14.09 4.89 27.70
C PRO A 31 -13.12 4.07 26.84
N THR A 32 -12.01 4.68 26.44
CA THR A 32 -10.92 3.99 25.75
C THR A 32 -10.17 3.21 26.83
N ALA A 33 -10.70 2.02 27.16
CA ALA A 33 -9.92 1.05 27.92
C ALA A 33 -8.63 0.75 27.12
N PRO A 34 -7.45 0.69 27.77
CA PRO A 34 -6.25 0.21 27.10
C PRO A 34 -6.53 -1.19 26.56
N ALA A 35 -6.29 -1.41 25.27
CA ALA A 35 -6.60 -2.65 24.55
C ALA A 35 -5.70 -3.83 24.97
N GLN A 36 -5.77 -4.22 26.24
CA GLN A 36 -5.21 -5.46 26.74
C GLN A 36 -6.17 -6.59 26.36
N GLY A 37 -5.77 -7.43 25.41
CA GLY A 37 -6.55 -8.59 24.95
C GLY A 37 -7.14 -8.49 23.54
N ALA A 38 -7.00 -7.35 22.85
CA ALA A 38 -7.41 -7.26 21.45
C ALA A 38 -6.62 -8.26 20.56
N PRO A 39 -7.28 -8.95 19.62
CA PRO A 39 -6.64 -9.95 18.76
C PRO A 39 -5.51 -9.33 17.93
N ARG A 40 -4.59 -10.18 17.48
CA ARG A 40 -3.55 -9.75 16.53
C ARG A 40 -4.21 -9.33 15.20
N PRO A 41 -3.62 -8.36 14.49
CA PRO A 41 -4.12 -7.98 13.19
C PRO A 41 -4.12 -9.18 12.23
N ASP A 42 -5.21 -9.34 11.49
CA ASP A 42 -5.38 -10.33 10.43
C ASP A 42 -5.78 -9.61 9.13
N PRO A 43 -4.84 -9.43 8.18
CA PRO A 43 -5.10 -8.74 6.92
C PRO A 43 -5.90 -9.60 5.93
N GLY A 44 -6.24 -10.85 6.28
CA GLY A 44 -6.90 -11.80 5.40
C GLY A 44 -5.93 -12.81 4.76
N PRO A 45 -6.38 -13.54 3.72
CA PRO A 45 -5.65 -14.69 3.21
C PRO A 45 -4.48 -14.36 2.29
N LEU A 46 -4.47 -13.17 1.68
CA LEU A 46 -3.43 -12.78 0.73
C LEU A 46 -2.27 -12.12 1.47
N PRO A 47 -1.01 -12.40 1.09
CA PRO A 47 0.15 -11.78 1.70
C PRO A 47 0.35 -10.33 1.25
N MET A 48 -0.57 -9.77 0.46
CA MET A 48 -0.43 -8.44 -0.12
C MET A 48 -1.78 -7.83 -0.51
N GLN A 49 -1.84 -6.50 -0.45
CA GLN A 49 -2.95 -5.71 -0.95
C GLN A 49 -2.44 -4.45 -1.67
N ALA A 50 -2.89 -4.24 -2.90
CA ALA A 50 -2.57 -3.07 -3.71
C ALA A 50 -3.74 -2.08 -3.71
N PHE A 51 -3.43 -0.81 -3.45
CA PHE A 51 -4.42 0.27 -3.33
C PHE A 51 -4.12 1.42 -4.27
N VAL A 52 -5.15 2.24 -4.54
CA VAL A 52 -5.04 3.48 -5.29
C VAL A 52 -5.87 4.57 -4.59
N SER A 53 -5.33 5.78 -4.51
CA SER A 53 -6.04 6.95 -3.96
C SER A 53 -6.94 7.62 -4.99
N ALA A 54 -7.78 8.57 -4.54
CA ALA A 54 -8.58 9.41 -5.44
C ALA A 54 -7.73 10.24 -6.44
N THR A 55 -6.45 10.47 -6.12
CA THR A 55 -5.51 11.20 -6.99
C THR A 55 -4.74 10.31 -7.95
N GLY A 56 -4.96 8.99 -7.91
CA GLY A 56 -4.23 8.03 -8.74
C GLY A 56 -2.92 7.53 -8.13
N GLN A 57 -2.51 8.03 -6.95
CA GLN A 57 -1.32 7.49 -6.28
C GLN A 57 -1.53 6.01 -5.88
N HIS A 58 -0.59 5.16 -6.25
CA HIS A 58 -0.57 3.73 -5.97
C HIS A 58 0.19 3.40 -4.67
N TYR A 59 -0.26 2.35 -3.99
CA TYR A 59 0.34 1.83 -2.76
C TYR A 59 0.30 0.29 -2.78
N LEU A 60 1.29 -0.35 -2.15
CA LEU A 60 1.30 -1.79 -1.94
C LEU A 60 1.61 -2.10 -0.48
N ALA A 61 0.71 -2.81 0.19
CA ALA A 61 1.01 -3.42 1.48
C ALA A 61 1.41 -4.88 1.26
N VAL A 62 2.50 -5.31 1.87
CA VAL A 62 2.91 -6.71 1.96
C VAL A 62 2.99 -7.13 3.41
N TYR A 63 2.41 -8.27 3.74
CA TYR A 63 2.19 -8.73 5.11
C TYR A 63 3.09 -9.92 5.44
N ASP A 64 3.90 -9.76 6.47
CA ASP A 64 4.59 -10.87 7.11
C ASP A 64 3.64 -11.49 8.15
N ARG A 65 3.11 -12.67 7.83
CA ARG A 65 2.12 -13.35 8.67
C ARG A 65 2.73 -14.04 9.88
N GLU A 66 4.02 -14.36 9.83
CA GLU A 66 4.73 -15.01 10.93
C GLU A 66 5.01 -13.98 12.02
N ASN A 67 5.55 -12.81 11.62
CA ASN A 67 5.87 -11.72 12.54
C ASN A 67 4.71 -10.75 12.77
N HIS A 68 3.60 -10.93 12.04
CA HIS A 68 2.43 -10.04 12.05
C HIS A 68 2.79 -8.58 11.74
N THR A 69 3.75 -8.34 10.87
CA THR A 69 4.15 -6.99 10.44
C THR A 69 3.65 -6.72 9.04
N ALA A 70 3.69 -5.45 8.63
CA ALA A 70 3.44 -5.05 7.26
C ALA A 70 4.60 -4.20 6.76
N THR A 71 4.88 -4.26 5.47
CA THR A 71 5.68 -3.25 4.76
C THR A 71 4.78 -2.53 3.80
N LEU A 72 4.75 -1.20 3.88
CA LEU A 72 4.03 -0.36 2.93
C LEU A 72 5.02 0.19 1.91
N LEU A 73 4.71 0.04 0.63
CA LEU A 73 5.42 0.64 -0.47
C LEU A 73 4.56 1.76 -1.05
N ASP A 74 5.17 2.94 -1.19
CA ASP A 74 4.56 4.14 -1.77
C ASP A 74 5.54 4.80 -2.76
N ALA A 75 5.20 6.00 -3.26
CA ALA A 75 6.05 6.73 -4.20
C ALA A 75 7.43 7.11 -3.64
N VAL A 76 7.59 7.15 -2.32
CA VAL A 76 8.82 7.65 -1.68
C VAL A 76 9.69 6.54 -1.12
N GLY A 77 9.14 5.34 -0.90
CA GLY A 77 9.91 4.29 -0.27
C GLY A 77 9.14 3.05 0.16
N THR A 78 9.88 2.22 0.89
CA THR A 78 9.36 1.10 1.68
C THR A 78 9.36 1.49 3.15
N HIS A 79 8.25 1.27 3.86
CA HIS A 79 8.06 1.66 5.25
C HIS A 79 7.70 0.44 6.09
N ALA A 80 8.45 0.20 7.16
CA ALA A 80 8.19 -0.94 8.04
C ALA A 80 7.12 -0.58 9.05
N LEU A 81 6.05 -1.37 9.11
CA LEU A 81 4.89 -1.12 9.98
C LEU A 81 4.74 -2.23 11.02
N ALA A 82 4.72 -1.83 12.28
CA ALA A 82 4.47 -2.71 13.40
C ALA A 82 2.96 -2.92 13.61
N PRO A 83 2.52 -4.10 14.07
CA PRO A 83 1.11 -4.35 14.36
C PRO A 83 0.63 -3.51 15.55
N VAL A 84 -0.56 -2.92 15.40
CA VAL A 84 -1.27 -2.24 16.48
C VAL A 84 -2.55 -3.01 16.77
N ARG A 85 -2.77 -3.34 18.05
CA ARG A 85 -3.96 -4.08 18.47
C ARG A 85 -5.21 -3.21 18.35
N THR A 86 -6.25 -3.76 17.73
CA THR A 86 -7.55 -3.10 17.57
C THR A 86 -8.68 -4.07 17.90
N ALA A 87 -9.88 -3.53 18.17
CA ALA A 87 -11.06 -4.35 18.38
C ALA A 87 -11.54 -5.07 17.11
N SER A 88 -11.16 -4.58 15.92
CA SER A 88 -11.52 -5.16 14.63
C SER A 88 -10.60 -4.65 13.52
N GLY A 89 -10.40 -5.46 12.48
CA GLY A 89 -9.50 -5.16 11.36
C GLY A 89 -8.03 -5.31 11.72
N ALA A 90 -7.17 -5.08 10.75
CA ALA A 90 -5.73 -5.19 10.87
C ALA A 90 -5.09 -3.80 10.77
N ARG A 91 -4.56 -3.30 11.89
CA ARG A 91 -3.92 -1.98 11.95
C ARG A 91 -2.41 -2.15 12.11
N TYR A 92 -1.67 -1.36 11.34
CA TYR A 92 -0.21 -1.32 11.35
C TYR A 92 0.27 0.13 11.33
N GLU A 93 1.34 0.43 12.07
CA GLU A 93 1.90 1.77 12.19
C GLU A 93 3.43 1.75 12.20
N GLY A 94 4.04 2.75 11.58
CA GLY A 94 5.49 2.91 11.50
C GLY A 94 5.89 4.00 10.52
N ASP A 95 7.04 4.65 10.73
CA ASP A 95 7.59 5.68 9.84
C ASP A 95 6.60 6.81 9.48
N GLY A 96 5.70 7.21 10.39
CA GLY A 96 4.67 8.23 10.13
C GLY A 96 3.48 7.73 9.30
N ARG A 97 3.40 6.44 9.02
CA ARG A 97 2.29 5.80 8.28
C ARG A 97 1.40 5.02 9.24
N MET A 98 0.10 5.05 8.98
CA MET A 98 -0.87 4.16 9.60
C MET A 98 -1.71 3.52 8.51
N LEU A 99 -1.69 2.20 8.44
CA LEU A 99 -2.55 1.41 7.56
C LEU A 99 -3.52 0.61 8.42
N TRP A 100 -4.82 0.80 8.20
CA TRP A 100 -5.85 -0.01 8.83
C TRP A 100 -6.76 -0.63 7.78
N THR A 101 -6.71 -1.95 7.66
CA THR A 101 -7.53 -2.70 6.71
C THR A 101 -8.63 -3.48 7.43
N LYS A 102 -9.76 -3.62 6.75
CA LYS A 102 -10.86 -4.46 7.21
C LYS A 102 -11.62 -5.00 5.99
N GLY A 103 -11.39 -6.27 5.67
CA GLY A 103 -11.95 -6.87 4.46
C GLY A 103 -11.42 -6.17 3.20
N GLY A 104 -12.32 -5.58 2.41
CA GLY A 104 -11.98 -4.84 1.19
C GLY A 104 -11.79 -3.33 1.37
N GLU A 105 -11.91 -2.82 2.61
CA GLU A 105 -11.73 -1.41 2.92
C GLU A 105 -10.37 -1.16 3.59
N ALA A 106 -9.80 0.02 3.34
CA ALA A 106 -8.54 0.43 3.91
C ALA A 106 -8.56 1.93 4.23
N ILE A 107 -7.97 2.28 5.37
CA ILE A 107 -7.62 3.65 5.74
C ILE A 107 -6.10 3.73 5.74
N LEU A 108 -5.55 4.72 5.04
CA LEU A 108 -4.14 5.06 5.09
C LEU A 108 -4.02 6.50 5.58
N GLU A 109 -3.18 6.72 6.58
CA GLU A 109 -2.73 8.05 6.99
C GLU A 109 -1.22 8.16 6.78
N ILE A 110 -0.78 9.33 6.31
CA ILE A 110 0.62 9.70 6.16
C ILE A 110 0.82 10.99 6.95
N ASP A 111 1.71 10.95 7.94
CA ASP A 111 2.01 12.06 8.86
C ASP A 111 0.75 12.66 9.50
N GLY A 112 -0.19 11.78 9.89
CA GLY A 112 -1.48 12.15 10.49
C GLY A 112 -2.52 12.70 9.51
N THR A 113 -2.22 12.72 8.21
CA THR A 113 -3.16 13.15 7.16
C THR A 113 -3.77 11.95 6.45
N PRO A 114 -5.11 11.78 6.46
CA PRO A 114 -5.75 10.70 5.73
C PRO A 114 -5.58 10.83 4.21
N VAL A 115 -5.22 9.72 3.56
CA VAL A 115 -5.21 9.60 2.10
C VAL A 115 -6.66 9.49 1.60
N ALA A 116 -7.10 10.49 0.86
CA ALA A 116 -8.48 10.57 0.39
C ALA A 116 -8.80 9.50 -0.67
N GLY A 117 -9.96 8.84 -0.49
CA GLY A 117 -10.53 7.91 -1.47
C GLY A 117 -9.66 6.68 -1.77
N LEU A 118 -8.97 6.16 -0.75
CA LEU A 118 -8.19 4.93 -0.88
C LEU A 118 -9.12 3.74 -1.19
N THR A 119 -8.86 3.05 -2.30
CA THR A 119 -9.61 1.86 -2.71
C THR A 119 -8.65 0.77 -3.17
N VAL A 120 -9.12 -0.49 -3.21
CA VAL A 120 -8.35 -1.59 -3.78
C VAL A 120 -8.13 -1.35 -5.27
N SER A 121 -6.88 -1.41 -5.72
CA SER A 121 -6.50 -1.18 -7.12
C SER A 121 -6.81 -2.38 -8.02
N GLY A 122 -6.96 -2.14 -9.32
CA GLY A 122 -7.13 -3.20 -10.33
C GLY A 122 -5.96 -4.20 -10.37
N ARG A 123 -4.75 -3.77 -10.01
CA ARG A 123 -3.56 -4.63 -9.88
C ARG A 123 -3.74 -5.76 -8.87
N GLN A 124 -4.60 -5.61 -7.87
CA GLN A 124 -4.83 -6.63 -6.85
C GLN A 124 -5.19 -7.99 -7.46
N ALA A 125 -6.07 -8.01 -8.47
CA ALA A 125 -6.51 -9.24 -9.10
C ALA A 125 -5.38 -9.96 -9.87
N LEU A 126 -4.44 -9.20 -10.46
CA LEU A 126 -3.27 -9.75 -11.15
C LEU A 126 -2.31 -10.40 -10.15
N LEU A 127 -1.98 -9.68 -9.07
CA LEU A 127 -1.11 -10.19 -8.00
C LEU A 127 -1.70 -11.45 -7.37
N GLU A 128 -2.99 -11.45 -7.07
CA GLU A 128 -3.70 -12.60 -6.50
C GLU A 128 -3.66 -13.82 -7.43
N ARG A 129 -3.85 -13.62 -8.75
CA ARG A 129 -3.73 -14.69 -9.74
C ARG A 129 -2.34 -15.30 -9.76
N HIS A 130 -1.29 -14.47 -9.82
CA HIS A 130 0.09 -14.94 -9.85
C HIS A 130 0.48 -15.67 -8.56
N TRP A 131 0.10 -15.10 -7.41
CA TRP A 131 0.32 -15.74 -6.12
C TRP A 131 -0.37 -17.11 -6.08
N ARG A 132 -1.66 -17.22 -6.43
CA ARG A 132 -2.34 -18.53 -6.48
C ARG A 132 -1.70 -19.50 -7.48
N GLY A 133 -1.17 -18.99 -8.59
CA GLY A 133 -0.45 -19.76 -9.61
C GLY A 133 0.98 -20.15 -9.24
N GLY A 134 1.40 -20.03 -7.98
CA GLY A 134 2.71 -20.48 -7.51
C GLY A 134 3.88 -19.55 -7.83
N VAL A 135 3.62 -18.35 -8.38
CA VAL A 135 4.68 -17.37 -8.68
C VAL A 135 5.31 -16.87 -7.38
N THR A 136 6.63 -16.78 -7.36
CA THR A 136 7.44 -16.32 -6.22
C THR A 136 7.98 -14.92 -6.44
N LEU A 137 8.28 -14.55 -7.70
CA LEU A 137 8.80 -13.24 -8.07
C LEU A 137 8.17 -12.78 -9.38
N LEU A 138 7.77 -11.51 -9.40
CA LEU A 138 7.38 -10.78 -10.61
C LEU A 138 8.44 -9.74 -10.92
N ALA A 139 8.79 -9.59 -12.19
CA ALA A 139 9.57 -8.46 -12.68
C ALA A 139 9.02 -7.98 -14.01
N SER A 140 9.05 -6.67 -14.25
CA SER A 140 8.56 -6.07 -15.49
C SER A 140 9.19 -4.72 -15.74
N GLY A 141 9.22 -4.31 -17.00
CA GLY A 141 9.63 -2.97 -17.40
C GLY A 141 8.92 -2.55 -18.67
N THR A 142 8.75 -1.24 -18.87
CA THR A 142 7.86 -0.73 -19.91
C THR A 142 8.54 -0.42 -21.24
N GLU A 143 9.83 -0.07 -21.22
CA GLU A 143 10.56 0.31 -22.43
C GLU A 143 11.96 -0.29 -22.45
N PRO A 144 12.21 -1.29 -23.31
CA PRO A 144 11.21 -2.08 -24.06
C PRO A 144 10.28 -2.88 -23.13
N ASP A 145 9.04 -3.17 -23.56
CA ASP A 145 8.04 -3.89 -22.74
C ASP A 145 8.45 -5.35 -22.52
N TRP A 146 8.52 -5.75 -21.25
CA TRP A 146 8.83 -7.11 -20.84
C TRP A 146 8.20 -7.47 -19.50
N PHE A 147 7.94 -8.77 -19.32
CA PHE A 147 7.42 -9.33 -18.10
C PHE A 147 8.06 -10.68 -17.80
N LEU A 148 8.35 -10.93 -16.53
CA LEU A 148 8.92 -12.18 -16.04
C LEU A 148 8.15 -12.63 -14.81
N ALA A 149 7.61 -13.85 -14.85
CA ALA A 149 7.02 -14.52 -13.70
C ALA A 149 7.86 -15.75 -13.34
N VAL A 150 8.49 -15.71 -12.17
CA VAL A 150 9.35 -16.80 -11.68
C VAL A 150 8.55 -17.73 -10.77
N ARG A 151 8.75 -19.03 -10.95
CA ARG A 151 8.25 -20.13 -10.13
C ARG A 151 9.42 -21.00 -9.67
N PRO A 152 9.21 -21.91 -8.70
CA PRO A 152 10.28 -22.83 -8.27
C PRO A 152 10.84 -23.72 -9.38
N ASP A 153 10.02 -24.04 -10.40
CA ASP A 153 10.35 -24.96 -11.49
C ASP A 153 10.79 -24.27 -12.79
N GLY A 154 10.73 -22.94 -12.86
CA GLY A 154 11.08 -22.20 -14.07
C GLY A 154 10.60 -20.75 -14.04
N ALA A 155 10.69 -20.08 -15.17
CA ALA A 155 10.11 -18.75 -15.33
C ALA A 155 9.50 -18.56 -16.73
N GLU A 156 8.40 -17.82 -16.77
CA GLU A 156 7.78 -17.39 -18.02
C GLU A 156 8.27 -15.96 -18.32
N PHE A 157 9.04 -15.81 -19.41
CA PHE A 157 9.54 -14.53 -19.88
C PHE A 157 8.79 -14.09 -21.15
N ILE A 158 8.24 -12.89 -21.12
CA ILE A 158 7.34 -12.36 -22.15
C ILE A 158 7.89 -11.03 -22.65
N LEU A 159 7.90 -10.84 -23.96
CA LEU A 159 8.41 -9.66 -24.64
C LEU A 159 7.36 -9.02 -25.55
N GLY A 160 7.44 -7.69 -25.70
CA GLY A 160 6.74 -6.93 -26.73
C GLY A 160 5.22 -7.04 -26.65
N GLY A 161 4.63 -6.84 -25.46
CA GLY A 161 3.18 -6.87 -25.29
C GLY A 161 2.57 -8.25 -25.54
N TYR A 162 3.21 -9.31 -25.04
CA TYR A 162 2.79 -10.70 -25.21
C TYR A 162 2.98 -11.30 -26.61
N ALA A 163 3.78 -10.67 -27.47
CA ALA A 163 4.09 -11.18 -28.80
C ALA A 163 5.02 -12.40 -28.77
N GLU A 164 5.99 -12.40 -27.86
CA GLU A 164 6.99 -13.46 -27.73
C GLU A 164 7.01 -14.01 -26.31
N ARG A 165 7.16 -15.33 -26.18
CA ARG A 165 7.19 -16.05 -24.91
C ARG A 165 8.33 -17.05 -24.89
N HIS A 166 9.10 -17.02 -23.80
CA HIS A 166 10.18 -17.93 -23.53
C HIS A 166 9.93 -18.62 -22.18
N GLU A 167 10.00 -19.95 -22.19
CA GLU A 167 10.05 -20.73 -20.95
C GLU A 167 11.52 -20.86 -20.56
N LEU A 168 11.86 -20.33 -19.40
CA LEU A 168 13.17 -20.42 -18.80
C LEU A 168 13.19 -21.58 -17.79
N PRO A 169 14.26 -22.38 -17.74
CA PRO A 169 14.38 -23.45 -16.75
C PRO A 169 14.47 -22.89 -15.33
N ALA A 170 14.30 -23.74 -14.31
CA ALA A 170 14.46 -23.34 -12.92
C ALA A 170 15.76 -22.55 -12.70
N ALA A 171 15.65 -21.45 -11.94
CA ALA A 171 16.81 -20.63 -11.62
C ALA A 171 17.66 -21.29 -10.53
N GLU A 172 18.98 -21.25 -10.72
CA GLU A 172 19.92 -21.37 -9.63
C GLU A 172 19.92 -20.02 -8.85
N HIS A 173 19.59 -20.05 -7.55
CA HIS A 173 19.58 -18.88 -6.67
C HIS A 173 19.95 -19.24 -5.22
N ASP A 174 20.60 -18.32 -4.50
CA ASP A 174 21.15 -18.55 -3.16
C ASP A 174 20.40 -17.84 -2.02
N TRP A 175 19.25 -17.20 -2.30
CA TRP A 175 18.67 -16.23 -1.37
C TRP A 175 17.37 -16.68 -0.69
N PRO A 176 17.19 -16.31 0.59
CA PRO A 176 15.96 -16.60 1.34
C PRO A 176 14.75 -15.82 0.78
N PRO A 177 13.52 -16.26 1.10
CA PRO A 177 12.29 -15.55 0.72
C PRO A 177 12.25 -14.11 1.23
N GLY A 178 11.48 -13.23 0.58
CA GLY A 178 11.36 -11.82 0.98
C GLY A 178 10.62 -10.94 -0.04
N LEU A 179 10.42 -9.66 0.31
CA LEU A 179 9.66 -8.68 -0.50
C LEU A 179 10.26 -8.43 -1.88
N ALA A 180 11.56 -8.61 -1.99
CA ALA A 180 12.30 -8.76 -3.23
C ALA A 180 13.51 -9.61 -2.87
N PRO A 181 13.52 -10.92 -3.22
CA PRO A 181 14.67 -11.76 -2.97
C PRO A 181 15.84 -11.25 -3.82
N ALA A 182 16.67 -10.43 -3.18
CA ALA A 182 17.74 -9.67 -3.78
C ALA A 182 18.77 -10.59 -4.40
N GLY A 183 19.52 -10.09 -5.38
CA GLY A 183 20.66 -10.79 -5.95
C GLY A 183 20.38 -11.39 -7.32
N ARG A 184 21.12 -12.44 -7.65
CA ARG A 184 21.26 -12.94 -9.01
C ARG A 184 20.57 -14.29 -9.16
N TYR A 185 19.69 -14.39 -10.17
CA TYR A 185 19.04 -15.61 -10.63
C TYR A 185 19.63 -15.99 -11.97
N VAL A 186 20.08 -17.23 -12.11
CA VAL A 186 20.61 -17.73 -13.38
C VAL A 186 19.69 -18.83 -13.88
N PHE A 187 19.03 -18.56 -15.01
CA PHE A 187 18.16 -19.51 -15.69
C PHE A 187 18.95 -20.18 -16.82
N GLY A 188 19.27 -21.46 -16.65
CA GLY A 188 20.02 -22.24 -17.65
C GLY A 188 21.53 -22.01 -17.60
N ARG A 189 22.25 -22.46 -18.64
CA ARG A 189 23.72 -22.42 -18.72
C ARG A 189 24.19 -22.13 -20.16
N GLY A 190 25.40 -21.57 -20.29
CA GLY A 190 26.01 -21.27 -21.58
C GLY A 190 25.37 -20.07 -22.29
N ASP A 191 25.49 -20.03 -23.63
CA ASP A 191 25.12 -18.87 -24.46
C ASP A 191 23.61 -18.53 -24.46
N GLY A 192 22.75 -19.43 -23.95
CA GLY A 192 21.31 -19.22 -23.79
C GLY A 192 20.85 -18.89 -22.36
N ALA A 193 21.79 -18.69 -21.43
CA ALA A 193 21.43 -18.42 -20.04
C ALA A 193 20.81 -17.03 -19.88
N ALA A 194 19.70 -16.95 -19.14
CA ALA A 194 19.13 -15.69 -18.70
C ALA A 194 19.65 -15.35 -17.30
N VAL A 195 19.96 -14.08 -17.05
CA VAL A 195 20.47 -13.63 -15.75
C VAL A 195 19.62 -12.47 -15.25
N LEU A 196 18.81 -12.69 -14.24
CA LEU A 196 18.06 -11.64 -13.56
C LEU A 196 18.83 -11.17 -12.34
N THR A 197 19.04 -9.87 -12.22
CA THR A 197 19.63 -9.21 -11.05
C THR A 197 18.58 -8.33 -10.38
N ILE A 198 18.34 -8.56 -9.10
CA ILE A 198 17.39 -7.84 -8.26
C ILE A 198 18.15 -6.96 -7.28
N THR A 199 17.92 -5.66 -7.33
CA THR A 199 18.54 -4.68 -6.44
C THR A 199 17.49 -4.09 -5.51
N PRO A 200 17.58 -4.33 -4.18
CA PRO A 200 16.62 -3.80 -3.22
C PRO A 200 16.53 -2.28 -3.26
N GLY A 201 15.33 -1.76 -3.08
CA GLY A 201 15.06 -0.33 -3.06
C GLY A 201 13.76 -0.01 -3.79
N ALA A 202 13.14 1.11 -3.41
CA ALA A 202 11.91 1.55 -4.04
C ALA A 202 12.11 1.70 -5.55
N CYS A 203 11.22 1.07 -6.32
CA CYS A 203 11.16 1.19 -7.77
C CYS A 203 9.73 1.54 -8.14
N LEU A 204 9.57 2.52 -9.03
CA LEU A 204 8.27 2.90 -9.56
C LEU A 204 8.20 2.45 -11.01
N ASP A 205 7.11 1.77 -11.36
CA ASP A 205 6.81 1.51 -12.77
C ASP A 205 6.65 2.84 -13.50
N ALA A 206 7.39 3.01 -14.60
CA ALA A 206 7.52 4.30 -15.28
C ALA A 206 6.19 4.79 -15.88
N MET A 207 5.27 3.87 -16.20
CA MET A 207 3.99 4.20 -16.81
C MET A 207 2.87 4.42 -15.79
N SER A 208 2.77 3.54 -14.80
CA SER A 208 1.66 3.54 -13.84
C SER A 208 2.00 4.25 -12.53
N GLY A 209 3.28 4.43 -12.21
CA GLY A 209 3.72 4.91 -10.90
C GLY A 209 3.51 3.89 -9.78
N GLU A 210 3.23 2.62 -10.13
CA GLU A 210 3.05 1.57 -9.15
C GLU A 210 4.35 1.25 -8.40
N PRO A 211 4.30 1.11 -7.06
CA PRO A 211 5.51 0.83 -6.29
C PRO A 211 5.86 -0.67 -6.26
N TYR A 212 7.16 -0.91 -6.25
CA TYR A 212 7.83 -2.20 -6.20
C TYR A 212 8.97 -2.16 -5.16
N ALA A 213 9.33 -3.34 -4.64
CA ALA A 213 10.30 -3.48 -3.56
C ALA A 213 11.77 -3.45 -4.05
N ALA A 214 11.98 -3.61 -5.35
CA ALA A 214 13.30 -3.66 -5.96
C ALA A 214 13.29 -3.20 -7.42
N ALA A 215 14.48 -2.80 -7.88
CA ALA A 215 14.79 -2.72 -9.30
C ALA A 215 15.22 -4.08 -9.85
N ALA A 216 14.97 -4.30 -11.14
CA ALA A 216 15.30 -5.52 -11.86
C ALA A 216 16.13 -5.21 -13.11
N SER A 217 17.11 -6.07 -13.38
CA SER A 217 17.89 -6.08 -14.61
C SER A 217 18.01 -7.51 -15.12
N LEU A 218 17.36 -7.83 -16.23
CA LEU A 218 17.42 -9.13 -16.88
C LEU A 218 18.36 -9.06 -18.08
N ALA A 219 19.40 -9.89 -18.12
CA ALA A 219 20.20 -10.12 -19.31
C ALA A 219 19.70 -11.39 -20.01
N PHE A 220 19.34 -11.28 -21.29
CA PHE A 220 18.86 -12.38 -22.11
C PHE A 220 19.16 -12.09 -23.58
N ASP A 221 19.71 -13.08 -24.30
CA ASP A 221 20.02 -13.02 -25.73
C ASP A 221 20.83 -11.76 -26.13
N GLY A 222 21.90 -11.49 -25.38
CA GLY A 222 22.78 -10.33 -25.62
C GLY A 222 22.17 -8.96 -25.31
N ARG A 223 20.95 -8.90 -24.77
CA ARG A 223 20.24 -7.66 -24.41
C ARG A 223 20.02 -7.56 -22.91
N THR A 224 19.93 -6.34 -22.41
CA THR A 224 19.59 -6.04 -21.02
C THR A 224 18.25 -5.31 -20.94
N TRP A 225 17.39 -5.79 -20.05
CA TRP A 225 16.04 -5.33 -19.83
C TRP A 225 15.95 -4.82 -18.40
N THR A 226 15.67 -3.53 -18.23
CA THR A 226 15.56 -2.89 -16.91
C THR A 226 14.11 -2.72 -16.51
N GLY A 227 13.83 -2.79 -15.22
CA GLY A 227 12.47 -2.68 -14.71
C GLY A 227 12.40 -2.72 -13.19
N CYS A 228 11.23 -3.08 -12.67
CA CYS A 228 10.97 -3.25 -11.24
C CYS A 228 10.63 -4.69 -10.90
N ALA A 229 10.78 -5.08 -9.62
CA ALA A 229 10.49 -6.42 -9.12
C ALA A 229 9.77 -6.45 -7.78
N LEU A 230 8.93 -7.48 -7.61
CA LEU A 230 8.13 -7.74 -6.43
C LEU A 230 8.15 -9.24 -6.11
N GLY A 231 8.62 -9.59 -4.93
CA GLY A 231 8.44 -10.91 -4.33
C GLY A 231 6.99 -11.10 -3.87
N LEU A 232 6.45 -12.29 -4.13
CA LEU A 232 5.11 -12.71 -3.71
C LEU A 232 5.12 -13.79 -2.62
N ARG A 233 6.29 -14.37 -2.32
CA ARG A 233 6.49 -15.45 -1.37
C ARG A 233 7.82 -15.35 -0.64
#